data_AF-A0A2X2BKF7-F1
#
_entry.id   AF-A0A2X2BKF7-F1
#
_cell.length_a   1.000
_cell.length_b   1.000
_cell.length_c   1.000
_cell.angle_alpha   90.00
_cell.angle_beta   90.00
_cell.angle_gamma   90.00
#
_symmetry.space_group_name_H-M   'P 1'
#
loop_
_entity.id
_entity.type
_entity.pdbx_description
1 polymer ?
#
loop_
_entity_poly.entity_id
_entity_poly.type
_entity_poly.pdbx_seq_one_letter_code
_entity_poly.pdbx_strand_id
1 'polypeptide(L)'
;MAGLPELAPVYAIDAPSGSMDGSSRPTVALSTLINKHNLPISAQQAYKRLAELGIVERLSRPSTKTASKVKEFWSVTARGCQFGKNMTSPNNPRETQPHFFESKTDELIRMVMLNKQVSA
;
A
#
# COMPACT_ATOMS: atom_id res chain seq x y z
N MET A 1 -46.79 2.34 -33.76
CA MET A 1 -46.93 1.21 -32.81
C MET A 1 -45.70 0.34 -33.00
N ALA A 2 -44.73 0.11 -32.12
CA ALA A 2 -44.30 0.61 -30.81
C ALA A 2 -42.75 0.40 -30.86
N GLY A 3 -41.89 1.33 -30.46
CA GLY A 3 -41.62 1.61 -29.05
C GLY A 3 -40.60 0.62 -28.49
N LEU A 4 -39.31 0.81 -28.77
CA LEU A 4 -38.26 0.27 -27.91
C LEU A 4 -37.23 1.38 -27.66
N PRO A 5 -37.37 2.15 -26.56
CA PRO A 5 -36.30 3.05 -26.16
C PRO A 5 -35.12 2.19 -25.69
N GLU A 6 -33.96 2.35 -26.34
CA GLU A 6 -32.67 1.88 -25.81
C GLU A 6 -32.41 2.60 -24.47
N LEU A 7 -32.89 2.00 -23.40
CA LEU A 7 -32.54 2.34 -22.03
C LEU A 7 -31.25 1.59 -21.67
N ALA A 8 -30.15 1.89 -22.36
CA ALA A 8 -28.85 1.67 -21.76
C ALA A 8 -28.72 2.71 -20.64
N PRO A 9 -28.46 2.33 -19.37
CA PRO A 9 -28.14 3.32 -18.36
C PRO A 9 -26.89 4.06 -18.84
N VAL A 10 -27.03 5.37 -19.06
CA VAL A 10 -25.88 6.28 -19.18
C VAL A 10 -25.18 6.21 -17.83
N TYR A 11 -24.21 5.29 -17.71
CA TYR A 11 -23.34 5.26 -16.55
C TYR A 11 -22.65 6.61 -16.54
N ALA A 12 -22.97 7.43 -15.53
CA ALA A 12 -22.30 8.68 -15.30
C ALA A 12 -20.81 8.36 -15.12
N ILE A 13 -20.02 8.67 -16.15
CA ILE A 13 -18.56 8.66 -16.05
C ILE A 13 -18.22 9.95 -15.29
N ASP A 14 -18.53 9.98 -13.99
CA ASP A 14 -17.94 10.94 -13.05
C ASP A 14 -16.53 10.43 -12.69
N ALA A 15 -15.65 10.41 -13.69
CA ALA A 15 -14.23 10.33 -13.43
C ALA A 15 -13.75 11.77 -13.32
N PRO A 16 -13.47 12.32 -12.12
CA PRO A 16 -12.91 13.65 -12.01
C PRO A 16 -11.67 13.74 -12.90
N SER A 17 -11.63 14.79 -13.73
CA SER A 17 -10.56 15.11 -14.67
C SER A 17 -9.31 15.55 -13.91
N GLY A 18 -8.71 14.62 -13.18
CA GLY A 18 -7.54 14.82 -12.32
C GLY A 18 -6.64 13.59 -12.24
N SER A 19 -6.87 12.57 -13.08
CA SER A 19 -5.99 11.40 -13.22
C SER A 19 -4.71 11.76 -13.99
N MET A 20 -3.92 12.71 -13.49
CA MET A 20 -2.68 13.16 -14.11
C MET A 20 -1.43 12.37 -13.63
N ASP A 21 -1.57 11.41 -12.70
CA ASP A 21 -0.45 10.52 -12.33
C ASP A 21 -0.93 9.08 -12.24
N GLY A 22 -0.53 8.29 -13.23
CA GLY A 22 -1.18 7.04 -13.62
C GLY A 22 -1.23 5.95 -12.55
N SER A 23 -2.38 5.26 -12.52
CA SER A 23 -2.55 3.94 -11.89
C SER A 23 -1.46 2.94 -12.32
N SER A 24 -0.84 3.17 -13.49
CA SER A 24 0.19 2.37 -14.15
C SER A 24 1.62 2.50 -13.59
N ARG A 25 1.85 3.31 -12.55
CA ARG A 25 3.19 3.37 -11.93
C ARG A 25 3.56 1.99 -11.38
N PRO A 26 4.69 1.40 -11.80
CA PRO A 26 5.07 0.08 -11.35
C PRO A 26 5.34 0.11 -9.86
N THR A 27 4.81 -0.88 -9.15
CA THR A 27 4.98 -1.04 -7.71
C THR A 27 5.59 -2.37 -7.36
N VAL A 28 6.36 -2.37 -6.27
CA VAL A 28 7.06 -3.54 -5.76
C VAL A 28 6.80 -3.70 -4.26
N ALA A 29 6.81 -4.94 -3.79
CA ALA A 29 6.77 -5.23 -2.36
C ALA A 29 8.08 -4.78 -1.70
N LEU A 30 8.01 -4.41 -0.41
CA LEU A 30 9.19 -3.95 0.33
C LEU A 30 10.29 -5.02 0.42
N SER A 31 9.92 -6.30 0.53
CA SER A 31 10.89 -7.40 0.52
C SER A 31 11.62 -7.52 -0.81
N THR A 32 10.91 -7.36 -1.93
CA THR A 32 11.51 -7.35 -3.27
C THR A 32 12.49 -6.20 -3.41
N LEU A 33 12.13 -5.01 -2.93
CA LEU A 33 13.00 -3.83 -2.93
C LEU A 33 14.29 -4.09 -2.11
N ILE A 34 14.16 -4.63 -0.90
CA ILE A 34 15.30 -4.96 -0.03
C ILE A 34 16.26 -5.95 -0.72
N ASN A 35 15.73 -7.01 -1.33
CA ASN A 35 16.55 -8.01 -2.02
C ASN A 35 17.19 -7.43 -3.28
N LYS A 36 16.43 -6.70 -4.11
CA LYS A 36 16.91 -6.07 -5.35
C LYS A 36 18.07 -5.10 -5.09
N HIS A 37 18.05 -4.40 -3.96
CA HIS A 37 19.08 -3.44 -3.56
C HIS A 37 20.11 -4.01 -2.56
N ASN A 38 20.08 -5.31 -2.25
CA ASN A 38 20.99 -5.97 -1.30
C ASN A 38 21.12 -5.23 0.05
N LEU A 39 19.99 -4.73 0.57
CA LEU A 39 20.00 -3.93 1.79
C LEU A 39 20.26 -4.82 3.02
N PRO A 40 21.12 -4.40 3.95
CA PRO A 40 21.41 -5.16 5.18
C PRO A 40 20.32 -4.99 6.24
N ILE A 41 19.04 -5.08 5.85
CA ILE A 41 17.89 -4.95 6.75
C ILE A 41 16.82 -5.98 6.40
N SER A 42 16.13 -6.52 7.41
CA SER A 42 14.97 -7.37 7.17
C SER A 42 13.73 -6.54 6.83
N ALA A 43 12.79 -7.11 6.07
CA ALA A 43 11.52 -6.47 5.76
C ALA A 43 10.74 -6.07 7.02
N GLN A 44 10.82 -6.87 8.10
CA GLN A 44 10.16 -6.55 9.36
C GLN A 44 10.76 -5.29 10.00
N GLN A 45 12.10 -5.16 10.04
CA GLN A 45 12.75 -3.96 10.57
C GLN A 45 12.47 -2.74 9.70
N ALA A 46 12.46 -2.90 8.37
CA ALA A 46 12.12 -1.83 7.45
C ALA A 46 10.69 -1.32 7.66
N TYR A 47 9.71 -2.21 7.80
CA TYR A 47 8.33 -1.82 8.11
C TYR A 47 8.21 -1.10 9.45
N LYS A 48 8.95 -1.52 10.49
CA LYS A 48 8.99 -0.82 11.78
C LYS A 48 9.49 0.62 11.61
N ARG A 49 10.63 0.81 10.91
CA ARG A 49 11.18 2.15 10.64
C ARG A 49 10.21 3.02 9.84
N LEU A 50 9.58 2.46 8.81
CA LEU A 50 8.55 3.17 8.04
C LEU A 50 7.31 3.53 8.88
N ALA A 51 6.98 2.70 9.87
CA ALA A 51 5.88 2.97 10.80
C ALA A 51 6.21 4.12 11.75
N GLU A 52 7.44 4.18 12.26
CA GLU A 52 7.93 5.30 13.07
C GLU A 52 7.93 6.63 12.31
N LEU A 53 8.09 6.58 10.98
CA LEU A 53 7.97 7.73 10.09
C LEU A 53 6.53 8.06 9.68
N GLY A 54 5.56 7.22 10.08
CA GLY A 54 4.15 7.37 9.73
C GLY A 54 3.83 7.08 8.26
N ILE A 55 4.69 6.35 7.55
CA ILE A 55 4.48 5.94 6.16
C ILE A 55 3.59 4.69 6.07
N VAL A 56 3.74 3.78 7.03
CA VAL A 56 2.88 2.60 7.17
C VAL A 56 2.33 2.54 8.58
N GLU A 57 1.25 1.80 8.76
CA GLU A 57 0.64 1.51 10.04
C GLU A 57 0.31 0.02 10.14
N ARG A 58 0.16 -0.45 11.38
CA ARG A 58 -0.21 -1.84 11.65
C ARG A 58 -1.68 -1.89 11.98
N LEU A 59 -2.44 -2.52 11.08
CA LEU A 59 -3.86 -2.77 11.25
C LEU A 59 -4.07 -4.17 11.79
N SER A 60 -5.19 -4.38 12.46
CA SER A 60 -5.58 -5.69 12.98
C SER A 60 -6.99 -6.03 12.54
N ARG A 61 -7.26 -7.33 12.41
CA ARG A 61 -8.61 -7.83 12.20
C ARG A 61 -8.81 -9.18 12.89
N PRO A 62 -10.05 -9.54 13.26
CA PRO A 62 -10.34 -10.86 13.80
C PRO A 62 -10.00 -11.95 12.78
N SER A 63 -9.46 -13.06 13.26
CA SER A 63 -9.14 -14.21 12.44
C SER A 63 -10.42 -14.90 11.97
N THR A 64 -10.48 -15.22 10.67
CA THR A 64 -11.62 -15.94 10.09
C THR A 64 -11.70 -17.40 10.56
N LYS A 65 -10.58 -17.97 11.05
CA LYS A 65 -10.50 -19.37 11.51
C LYS A 65 -10.64 -19.54 13.02
N THR A 66 -10.42 -18.48 13.79
CA THR A 66 -10.42 -18.54 15.26
C THR A 66 -10.88 -17.21 15.82
N ALA A 67 -12.13 -17.13 16.26
CA ALA A 67 -12.76 -15.87 16.67
C ALA A 67 -11.97 -15.09 17.75
N SER A 68 -11.28 -15.79 18.65
CA SER A 68 -10.50 -15.16 19.73
C SER A 68 -9.09 -14.69 19.32
N LYS A 69 -8.65 -14.92 18.07
CA LYS A 69 -7.33 -14.49 17.60
C LYS A 69 -7.45 -13.28 16.69
N VAL A 70 -6.70 -12.24 17.00
CA VAL A 70 -6.47 -11.12 16.09
C VAL A 70 -5.28 -11.41 15.19
N LYS A 71 -5.33 -10.95 13.94
CA LYS A 71 -4.22 -11.01 13.01
C LYS A 71 -3.85 -9.60 12.56
N GLU A 72 -2.57 -9.30 12.65
CA GLU A 72 -2.02 -8.00 12.26
C GLU A 72 -1.53 -8.03 10.82
N PHE A 73 -1.61 -6.90 10.14
CA PHE A 73 -1.12 -6.69 8.77
C PHE A 73 -0.67 -5.24 8.60
N TRP A 74 0.17 -4.97 7.60
CA TRP A 74 0.66 -3.63 7.31
C TRP A 74 -0.23 -2.93 6.29
N SER A 75 -0.38 -1.62 6.45
CA SER A 75 -1.08 -0.75 5.52
C SER A 75 -0.29 0.53 5.31
N VAL A 76 -0.27 1.06 4.09
CA VAL A 76 0.21 2.40 3.77
C VAL A 76 -0.78 3.42 4.34
N THR A 77 -0.28 4.41 5.07
CA THR A 77 -1.09 5.50 5.64
C THR A 77 -1.45 6.53 4.56
N ALA A 78 -2.32 7.50 4.88
CA ALA A 78 -2.57 8.63 3.99
C ALA A 78 -1.29 9.40 3.61
N ARG A 79 -0.37 9.58 4.56
CA ARG A 79 0.96 10.17 4.30
C ARG A 79 1.82 9.27 3.42
N GLY A 80 1.73 7.96 3.64
CA GLY A 80 2.46 6.96 2.87
C GLY A 80 2.03 6.83 1.42
N CYS A 81 0.83 7.31 1.04
CA CYS A 81 0.29 7.18 -0.31
C CYS A 81 1.18 7.82 -1.39
N GLN A 82 2.02 8.80 -1.04
CA GLN A 82 3.00 9.36 -1.99
C GLN A 82 4.14 8.38 -2.35
N PHE A 83 4.37 7.36 -1.53
CA PHE A 83 5.42 6.35 -1.71
C PHE A 83 4.89 5.01 -2.21
N GLY A 84 3.61 4.74 -2.02
CA GLY A 84 3.02 3.45 -2.36
C GLY A 84 1.52 3.41 -2.27
N LYS A 85 0.96 2.22 -2.49
CA LYS A 85 -0.47 1.92 -2.43
C LYS A 85 -0.71 0.63 -1.67
N ASN A 86 -1.93 0.50 -1.15
CA ASN A 86 -2.41 -0.72 -0.53
C ASN A 86 -3.01 -1.63 -1.60
N MET A 87 -2.39 -2.78 -1.85
CA MET A 87 -2.99 -3.82 -2.69
C MET A 87 -3.74 -4.82 -1.81
N THR A 88 -4.85 -5.36 -2.29
CA THR A 88 -5.58 -6.42 -1.58
C THR A 88 -4.70 -7.66 -1.46
N SER A 89 -4.64 -8.26 -0.27
CA SER A 89 -3.87 -9.49 -0.06
C SER A 89 -4.50 -10.65 -0.82
N PRO A 90 -3.72 -11.46 -1.57
CA PRO A 90 -4.25 -12.64 -2.26
C PRO A 90 -4.80 -13.68 -1.27
N ASN A 91 -4.28 -13.71 -0.03
CA ASN A 91 -4.70 -14.68 0.98
C ASN A 91 -5.98 -14.27 1.73
N ASN A 92 -6.31 -12.98 1.76
CA ASN A 92 -7.51 -12.50 2.44
C ASN A 92 -7.93 -11.13 1.90
N PRO A 93 -9.16 -10.99 1.37
CA PRO A 93 -9.64 -9.72 0.82
C PRO A 93 -9.83 -8.63 1.88
N ARG A 94 -9.80 -8.96 3.18
CA ARG A 94 -9.89 -7.99 4.30
C ARG A 94 -8.53 -7.47 4.77
N GLU A 95 -7.45 -7.86 4.09
CA GLU A 95 -6.09 -7.42 4.39
C GLU A 95 -5.51 -6.63 3.23
N THR A 96 -4.68 -5.65 3.55
CA THR A 96 -3.85 -4.93 2.59
C THR A 96 -2.41 -5.42 2.62
N GLN A 97 -1.72 -5.30 1.49
CA GLN A 97 -0.28 -5.47 1.35
C GLN A 97 0.31 -4.15 0.81
N PRO A 98 1.23 -3.52 1.54
CA PRO A 98 1.90 -2.32 1.08
C PRO A 98 2.76 -2.61 -0.15
N HIS A 99 2.51 -1.88 -1.22
CA HIS A 99 3.32 -1.91 -2.44
C HIS A 99 3.83 -0.51 -2.72
N PHE A 100 5.13 -0.37 -2.90
CA PHE A 100 5.79 0.92 -3.05
C PHE A 100 6.13 1.21 -4.51
N PHE A 101 6.04 2.46 -4.92
CA PHE A 101 6.38 2.89 -6.28
C PHE A 101 7.87 2.70 -6.54
N GLU A 102 8.22 2.07 -7.67
CA GLU A 102 9.63 1.88 -8.02
C GLU A 102 10.37 3.22 -8.13
N SER A 103 9.69 4.26 -8.61
CA SER A 103 10.22 5.64 -8.70
C SER A 103 10.54 6.29 -7.36
N LYS A 104 10.03 5.74 -6.25
CA LYS A 104 10.26 6.23 -4.88
C LYS A 104 11.19 5.32 -4.06
N THR A 105 11.79 4.33 -4.71
CA THR A 105 12.66 3.34 -4.07
C THR A 105 13.84 3.98 -3.36
N ASP A 106 14.57 4.89 -4.02
CA ASP A 106 15.75 5.54 -3.43
C ASP A 106 15.39 6.30 -2.14
N GLU A 107 14.28 7.05 -2.18
CA GLU A 107 13.77 7.81 -1.04
C GLU A 107 13.37 6.89 0.12
N LEU A 108 12.70 5.77 -0.16
CA LEU A 108 12.35 4.76 0.83
C LEU A 108 13.60 4.08 1.43
N ILE A 109 14.59 3.73 0.61
CA ILE A 109 15.85 3.15 1.08
C ILE A 109 16.54 4.13 2.03
N ARG A 110 16.62 5.41 1.63
CA ARG A 110 17.19 6.46 2.46
C ARG A 110 16.44 6.58 3.78
N MET A 111 15.11 6.63 3.78
CA MET A 111 14.30 6.67 5.00
C MET A 111 14.51 5.46 5.91
N VAL A 112 14.62 4.26 5.32
CA VAL A 112 14.81 3.01 6.07
C VAL A 112 16.24 2.87 6.57
N MET A 113 17.25 3.38 5.86
CA MET A 113 18.67 3.25 6.21
C MET A 113 19.18 4.38 7.11
N LEU A 114 18.59 5.57 7.02
CA LEU A 114 18.90 6.67 7.92
C LEU A 114 18.44 6.29 9.33
N ASN A 115 19.38 5.93 10.19
CA ASN A 115 19.15 5.81 11.61
C ASN A 115 18.68 7.17 12.13
N LYS A 116 17.44 7.27 12.59
CA LYS A 116 17.07 8.35 13.50
C LYS A 116 17.82 8.08 14.79
N GLN A 117 18.93 8.81 15.00
CA GLN A 117 19.47 9.01 16.33
C GLN A 117 18.31 9.55 17.15
N VAL A 118 17.76 8.74 18.06
CA VAL A 118 16.79 9.21 19.04
C VAL A 118 17.51 10.25 19.86
N SER A 119 17.26 11.54 19.59
CA SER A 119 17.53 12.57 20.58
C SER A 119 16.49 12.38 21.69
N ALA A 120 17.05 12.25 22.89
CA ALA A 120 16.40 12.05 24.18
C ALA A 120 15.31 13.09 24.49
#